data_AF-A0A126NSP4-F1
#
_entry.id   AF-A0A126NSP4-F1
#
_cell.length_a   1.000
_cell.length_b   1.000
_cell.length_c   1.000
_cell.angle_alpha   90.00
_cell.angle_beta   90.00
_cell.angle_gamma   90.00
#
_symmetry.space_group_name_H-M   'P 1'
#
loop_
_entity.id
_entity.type
_entity.pdbx_description
1 polymer ?
#
loop_
_entity_poly.entity_id
_entity_poly.type
_entity_poly.pdbx_seq_one_letter_code
_entity_poly.pdbx_strand_id
1 'polypeptide(L)'
;MRDDGDLSADEHSDLRTILAWFNEYLFVPAMLEAKKHRRAISWFKPSASEAIRRMWHVKEVLDLHGIHVEVLRTSDPGTVVYEDDWQVIAKPHKGQRF
;
A
#
# COMPACT_ATOMS: atom_id res chain seq x y z
N MET A 1 -28.50 5.68 17.22
CA MET A 1 -27.07 5.38 17.45
C MET A 1 -26.48 4.85 16.15
N ARG A 2 -26.02 5.78 15.31
CA ARG A 2 -25.21 5.59 14.11
C ARG A 2 -24.38 6.87 14.06
N ASP A 3 -23.20 6.84 14.64
CA ASP A 3 -22.16 7.80 14.25
C ASP A 3 -21.58 7.19 12.97
N ASP A 4 -22.08 7.67 11.84
CA ASP A 4 -21.59 7.29 10.52
C ASP A 4 -20.15 7.83 10.40
N GLY A 5 -19.21 6.96 10.00
CA GLY A 5 -17.78 7.22 9.90
C GLY A 5 -17.38 8.29 8.87
N ASP A 6 -17.78 9.53 9.12
CA ASP A 6 -17.46 10.70 8.31
C ASP A 6 -16.14 11.28 8.80
N LEU A 7 -15.10 11.16 7.97
CA LEU A 7 -13.82 11.81 8.23
C LEU A 7 -14.04 13.33 8.36
N SER A 8 -13.35 13.96 9.29
CA SER A 8 -13.30 15.43 9.36
C SER A 8 -12.77 16.04 8.06
N ALA A 9 -13.01 17.33 7.84
CA ALA A 9 -12.50 18.03 6.67
C ALA A 9 -10.95 18.00 6.59
N ASP A 10 -10.30 18.03 7.76
CA ASP A 10 -8.85 17.97 7.90
C ASP A 10 -8.32 16.58 7.54
N GLU A 11 -8.91 15.51 8.09
CA GLU A 11 -8.56 14.12 7.74
C GLU A 11 -8.77 13.85 6.24
N HIS A 12 -9.85 14.36 5.65
CA HIS A 12 -10.07 14.29 4.21
C HIS A 12 -8.97 15.00 3.42
N SER A 13 -8.48 16.14 3.89
CA SER A 13 -7.42 16.90 3.24
C SER A 13 -6.06 16.21 3.35
N ASP A 14 -5.77 15.65 4.51
CA ASP A 14 -4.54 14.92 4.79
C ASP A 14 -4.47 13.64 3.95
N LEU A 15 -5.54 12.85 3.90
CA LEU A 15 -5.62 11.66 3.05
C LEU A 15 -5.48 12.01 1.57
N ARG A 16 -6.12 13.08 1.09
CA ARG A 16 -5.94 13.53 -0.31
C ARG A 16 -4.48 13.87 -0.62
N THR A 17 -3.80 14.56 0.29
CA THR A 17 -2.39 14.94 0.13
C THR A 17 -1.50 13.69 0.04
N ILE A 18 -1.75 12.70 0.90
CA ILE A 18 -1.00 11.44 0.90
C ILE A 18 -1.25 10.64 -0.38
N LEU A 19 -2.51 10.52 -0.82
CA LEU A 19 -2.86 9.81 -2.04
C LEU A 19 -2.29 10.51 -3.29
N ALA A 20 -2.30 11.84 -3.33
CA ALA A 20 -1.66 12.60 -4.40
C ALA A 20 -0.15 12.32 -4.46
N TRP A 21 0.52 12.28 -3.30
CA TRP A 21 1.93 11.91 -3.23
C TRP A 21 2.19 10.49 -3.79
N PHE A 22 1.36 9.50 -3.43
CA PHE A 22 1.52 8.16 -3.99
C PHE A 22 1.34 8.13 -5.50
N ASN A 23 0.35 8.83 -6.05
CA ASN A 23 0.13 8.89 -7.49
C ASN A 23 1.28 9.58 -8.25
N GLU A 24 1.97 10.51 -7.61
CA GLU A 24 3.11 11.21 -8.19
C GLU A 24 4.40 10.39 -8.14
N TYR A 25 4.66 9.69 -7.03
CA TYR A 25 5.96 9.07 -6.77
C TYR A 25 5.99 7.54 -6.92
N LEU A 26 4.87 6.83 -6.79
CA LEU A 26 4.81 5.39 -7.02
C LEU A 26 4.46 5.11 -8.47
N PHE A 27 5.47 4.69 -9.23
CA PHE A 27 5.27 4.24 -10.59
C PHE A 27 4.41 2.97 -10.63
N VAL A 28 3.46 2.90 -11.55
CA VAL A 28 2.64 1.70 -11.79
C VAL A 28 3.09 1.06 -13.10
N PRO A 29 3.83 -0.08 -13.06
CA PRO A 29 4.32 -0.70 -14.28
C PRO A 29 3.19 -1.28 -15.13
N ALA A 30 3.19 -0.96 -16.44
CA ALA A 30 2.20 -1.46 -17.40
C ALA A 30 2.10 -3.01 -17.44
N MET A 31 3.16 -3.72 -17.01
CA MET A 31 3.13 -5.18 -16.94
C MET A 31 2.05 -5.72 -15.98
N LEU A 32 1.58 -4.92 -15.01
CA LEU A 32 0.51 -5.29 -14.07
C LEU A 32 -0.84 -5.49 -14.77
N GLU A 33 -1.04 -4.87 -15.95
CA GLU A 33 -2.26 -5.04 -16.74
C GLU A 33 -2.42 -6.47 -17.27
N ALA A 34 -1.31 -7.21 -17.43
CA ALA A 34 -1.35 -8.55 -17.98
C ALA A 34 -1.89 -9.58 -16.98
N LYS A 35 -2.82 -10.44 -17.44
CA LYS A 35 -3.47 -11.49 -16.62
C LYS A 35 -2.48 -12.37 -15.83
N LYS A 36 -1.29 -12.62 -16.36
CA LYS A 36 -0.23 -13.42 -15.71
C LYS A 36 0.30 -12.81 -14.39
N HIS A 37 0.02 -11.53 -14.13
CA HIS A 37 0.45 -10.78 -12.95
C HIS A 37 -0.68 -10.42 -11.99
N ARG A 38 -1.90 -10.96 -12.17
CA ARG A 38 -3.06 -10.72 -11.29
C ARG A 38 -2.84 -11.04 -9.80
N ARG A 39 -1.85 -11.87 -9.47
CA ARG A 39 -1.48 -12.24 -8.09
C ARG A 39 -0.25 -11.49 -7.59
N ALA A 40 0.32 -10.58 -8.38
CA ALA A 40 1.48 -9.82 -7.96
C ALA A 40 1.05 -8.82 -6.88
N ILE A 41 1.89 -8.67 -5.85
CA ILE A 41 1.70 -7.72 -4.76
C ILE A 41 2.83 -6.70 -4.85
N SER A 42 2.51 -5.41 -4.76
CA SER A 42 3.49 -4.35 -4.59
C SER A 42 3.87 -4.23 -3.11
N TRP A 43 5.13 -4.45 -2.81
CA TRP A 43 5.71 -4.34 -1.47
C TRP A 43 6.60 -3.12 -1.38
N PHE A 44 6.50 -2.36 -0.30
CA PHE A 44 7.48 -1.31 -0.01
C PHE A 44 8.83 -1.93 0.36
N LYS A 45 9.91 -1.37 -0.21
CA LYS A 45 11.27 -1.69 0.22
C LYS A 45 11.54 -1.06 1.59
N PRO A 46 12.43 -1.64 2.42
CA PRO A 46 12.83 -1.00 3.68
C PRO A 46 13.40 0.42 3.50
N SER A 47 14.01 0.69 2.34
CA SER A 47 14.52 2.02 1.95
C SER A 47 13.42 3.05 1.67
N ALA A 48 12.19 2.62 1.40
CA ALA A 48 11.03 3.46 1.06
C ALA A 48 10.43 4.17 2.29
N SER A 49 11.28 4.74 3.14
CA SER A 49 10.92 5.29 4.45
C SER A 49 9.79 6.32 4.38
N GLU A 50 9.77 7.16 3.34
CA GLU A 50 8.78 8.22 3.17
C GLU A 50 7.38 7.68 2.77
N ALA A 51 7.36 6.66 1.90
CA ALA A 51 6.14 5.94 1.54
C ALA A 51 5.58 5.14 2.72
N ILE A 52 6.46 4.46 3.46
CA ILE A 52 6.11 3.70 4.67
C ILE A 52 5.53 4.65 5.73
N ARG A 53 6.15 5.80 5.98
CA ARG A 53 5.65 6.81 6.95
C ARG A 53 4.24 7.29 6.58
N ARG A 54 3.96 7.54 5.30
CA ARG A 54 2.62 7.92 4.81
C ARG A 54 1.58 6.82 5.03
N MET A 55 1.93 5.56 4.76
CA MET A 55 1.01 4.45 5.02
C MET A 55 0.71 4.27 6.51
N TRP A 56 1.68 4.54 7.40
CA TRP A 56 1.41 4.56 8.84
C TRP A 56 0.42 5.64 9.22
N HIS A 57 0.52 6.84 8.64
CA HIS A 57 -0.47 7.89 8.89
C HIS A 57 -1.87 7.51 8.38
N VAL A 58 -1.97 6.91 7.18
CA VAL A 58 -3.26 6.40 6.68
C VAL A 58 -3.84 5.35 7.63
N LYS A 59 -3.01 4.43 8.13
CA LYS A 59 -3.42 3.43 9.12
C LYS A 59 -3.92 4.08 10.40
N GLU A 60 -3.22 5.08 10.93
CA GLU A 60 -3.63 5.80 12.15
C GLU A 60 -5.01 6.43 11.98
N VAL A 61 -5.26 7.10 10.85
CA VAL A 61 -6.59 7.64 10.52
C VAL A 61 -7.64 6.52 10.47
N LEU A 62 -7.37 5.41 9.78
CA LEU A 62 -8.32 4.30 9.70
C LEU A 62 -8.63 3.68 11.08
N ASP A 63 -7.61 3.50 11.92
CA ASP A 63 -7.78 2.97 13.28
C ASP A 63 -8.66 3.89 14.15
N LEU A 64 -8.52 5.22 14.02
CA LEU A 64 -9.35 6.20 14.75
C LEU A 64 -10.84 6.06 14.42
N HIS A 65 -11.15 5.64 13.20
CA HIS A 65 -12.51 5.37 12.73
C HIS A 65 -12.94 3.91 12.93
N GLY A 66 -12.21 3.15 13.75
CA GLY A 66 -12.52 1.76 14.10
C GLY A 66 -12.26 0.76 12.97
N ILE A 67 -11.56 1.16 11.90
CA ILE A 67 -11.19 0.31 10.77
C ILE A 67 -9.82 -0.29 11.03
N HIS A 68 -9.80 -1.56 11.43
CA HIS A 68 -8.54 -2.27 11.67
C HIS A 68 -7.80 -2.59 10.37
N VAL A 69 -6.54 -2.17 10.29
CA VAL A 69 -5.63 -2.50 9.18
C VAL A 69 -4.47 -3.36 9.68
N GLU A 70 -4.25 -4.50 9.02
CA GLU A 70 -3.09 -5.36 9.27
C GLU A 70 -1.90 -4.94 8.40
N VAL A 71 -0.69 -4.91 8.99
CA VAL A 71 0.55 -4.62 8.28
C VAL A 71 1.32 -5.90 8.01
N LEU A 72 1.31 -6.32 6.74
CA LEU A 72 2.04 -7.48 6.28
C LEU A 72 3.53 -7.14 6.06
N ARG A 73 4.41 -8.06 6.45
CA ARG A 73 5.86 -7.99 6.22
C ARG A 73 6.38 -9.35 5.79
N THR A 74 7.31 -9.37 4.85
CA THR A 74 7.97 -10.60 4.41
C THR A 74 9.39 -10.30 3.95
N SER A 75 10.31 -11.24 4.18
CA SER A 75 11.65 -11.26 3.56
C SER A 75 11.68 -12.06 2.26
N ASP A 76 10.61 -12.81 1.96
CA ASP A 76 10.42 -13.56 0.72
C ASP A 76 9.08 -13.15 0.10
N PRO A 77 9.06 -12.10 -0.74
CA PRO A 77 7.83 -11.63 -1.40
C PRO A 77 7.42 -12.54 -2.58
N GLY A 78 8.21 -13.57 -2.90
CA GLY A 78 7.99 -14.48 -4.00
C GLY A 78 8.89 -14.19 -5.20
N THR A 79 8.40 -14.52 -6.40
CA THR A 79 9.13 -14.24 -7.66
C THR A 79 8.98 -12.77 -8.03
N VAL A 80 10.07 -12.00 -7.94
CA VAL A 80 10.11 -10.58 -8.34
C VAL A 80 9.88 -10.44 -9.84
N VAL A 81 8.97 -9.55 -10.22
CA VAL A 81 8.63 -9.24 -11.63
C VAL A 81 8.91 -7.79 -11.98
N TYR A 82 9.10 -6.93 -10.99
CA TYR A 82 9.49 -5.53 -11.14
C TYR A 82 10.09 -5.01 -9.83
N GLU A 83 11.04 -4.10 -9.93
CA GLU A 83 11.67 -3.43 -8.79
C GLU A 83 12.08 -2.01 -9.18
N ASP A 84 11.88 -1.05 -8.27
CA ASP A 84 12.39 0.31 -8.34
C ASP A 84 12.97 0.74 -6.96
N ASP A 85 13.20 2.03 -6.76
CA ASP A 85 13.74 2.58 -5.51
C ASP A 85 12.75 2.50 -4.33
N TRP A 86 11.45 2.47 -4.61
CA TRP A 86 10.36 2.50 -3.63
C TRP A 86 9.76 1.11 -3.36
N GLN A 87 9.63 0.27 -4.38
CA GLN A 87 8.84 -0.96 -4.29
C GLN A 87 9.48 -2.15 -5.02
N VAL A 88 9.13 -3.33 -4.52
CA VAL A 88 9.31 -4.62 -5.19
C VAL A 88 7.94 -5.17 -5.49
N ILE A 89 7.68 -5.52 -6.75
CA ILE A 89 6.47 -6.21 -7.15
C ILE A 89 6.81 -7.66 -7.37
N ALA A 90 6.17 -8.54 -6.61
CA ALA A 90 6.46 -9.96 -6.65
C ALA A 90 5.19 -10.81 -6.68
N LYS A 91 5.30 -11.96 -7.34
CA LYS A 91 4.26 -12.98 -7.35
C LYS A 91 4.54 -13.98 -6.22
N PRO A 92 3.59 -14.22 -5.31
CA PRO A 92 3.75 -15.23 -4.26
C PRO A 92 4.08 -16.60 -4.87
N HIS A 93 4.93 -17.37 -4.18
CA HIS A 93 5.22 -18.75 -4.58
C HIS A 93 3.94 -19.61 -4.56
N LYS A 94 4.00 -20.77 -5.22
CA LYS A 94 2.88 -21.72 -5.17
C LYS A 94 2.66 -22.15 -3.71
N GLY A 95 1.45 -21.91 -3.17
CA GLY A 95 1.11 -22.22 -1.78
C GLY A 95 1.42 -21.12 -0.77
N GLN A 96 2.17 -20.08 -1.14
CA GLN A 96 2.40 -18.92 -0.27
C GLN A 96 1.13 -18.08 -0.19
N ARG A 97 0.73 -17.78 1.04
CA ARG A 97 -0.40 -16.92 1.39
C ARG A 97 0.10 -15.81 2.31
N PHE A 98 -0.52 -14.65 2.18
CA PHE A 98 -0.33 -13.49 3.04
C PHE A 98 -1.70 -13.10 3.58
#